data_AF-A0A3Q9S7Y5-F1
#
_entry.id   AF-A0A3Q9S7Y5-F1
#
_cell.length_a   1.000
_cell.length_b   1.000
_cell.length_c   1.000
_cell.angle_alpha   90.00
_cell.angle_beta   90.00
_cell.angle_gamma   90.00
#
_symmetry.space_group_name_H-M   'P 1'
#
loop_
_entity.id
_entity.type
_entity.pdbx_description
1 polymer ?
#
loop_
_entity_poly.entity_id
_entity_poly.type
_entity_poly.pdbx_seq_one_letter_code
_entity_poly.pdbx_strand_id
1 'polypeptide(L)'
;MEKILIERGVTTVSFAIVLEDKDAYPVTGGFTWIHWLVANITRNELKDNESQTSDDFIQGINSWTSLQGNQQSRKLSCYYGGMIPPDKPHLFL
;
A
#
# COMPACT_ATOMS: atom_id res chain seq x y z
N MET A 1 -12.69 -3.56 3.63
CA MET A 1 -11.97 -3.67 2.35
C MET A 1 -12.53 -4.92 1.69
N GLU A 2 -12.51 -5.06 0.37
CA GLU A 2 -12.85 -6.37 -0.20
C GLU A 2 -11.61 -7.27 -0.09
N LYS A 3 -11.83 -8.57 0.17
CA LYS A 3 -10.77 -9.57 0.26
C LYS A 3 -9.88 -9.52 -1.00
N ILE A 4 -8.57 -9.38 -0.83
CA ILE A 4 -7.63 -9.47 -1.96
C ILE A 4 -7.33 -10.94 -2.21
N LEU A 5 -7.77 -11.46 -3.35
CA LEU A 5 -7.44 -12.80 -3.84
C LEU A 5 -6.33 -12.71 -4.87
N ILE A 6 -5.32 -13.57 -4.74
CA ILE A 6 -4.17 -13.59 -5.66
C ILE A 6 -4.11 -14.96 -6.34
N GLU A 7 -4.17 -14.97 -7.68
CA GLU A 7 -3.98 -16.19 -8.45
C GLU A 7 -2.53 -16.68 -8.33
N ARG A 8 -2.33 -17.97 -8.02
CA ARG A 8 -1.01 -18.55 -7.74
C ARG A 8 -0.54 -19.42 -8.90
N GLY A 9 0.59 -19.03 -9.51
CA GLY A 9 1.32 -19.89 -10.44
C GLY A 9 2.06 -21.03 -9.72
N VAL A 10 2.29 -22.15 -10.42
CA VAL A 10 2.87 -23.38 -9.84
C VAL A 10 4.24 -23.15 -9.19
N THR A 11 5.05 -22.24 -9.74
CA THR A 11 6.39 -21.91 -9.24
C THR A 11 6.41 -20.67 -8.33
N THR A 12 5.25 -20.07 -8.02
CA THR A 12 5.18 -18.88 -7.18
C THR A 12 5.43 -19.24 -5.72
N VAL A 13 6.49 -18.65 -5.16
CA VAL A 13 6.92 -18.86 -3.77
C VAL A 13 6.40 -17.80 -2.81
N SER A 14 6.19 -16.57 -3.30
CA SER A 14 5.66 -15.45 -2.53
C SER A 14 5.09 -14.37 -3.45
N PHE A 15 4.36 -13.43 -2.85
CA PHE A 15 3.80 -12.26 -3.51
C PHE A 15 4.28 -10.96 -2.84
N ALA A 16 4.17 -9.88 -3.61
CA ALA A 16 4.37 -8.52 -3.14
C ALA A 16 3.25 -7.63 -3.68
N ILE A 17 2.92 -6.57 -2.94
CA ILE A 17 1.90 -5.59 -3.30
C ILE A 17 2.55 -4.21 -3.27
N VAL A 18 2.31 -3.45 -4.33
CA VAL A 18 2.51 -2.00 -4.38
C VAL A 18 1.15 -1.42 -4.68
N LEU A 19 0.57 -0.72 -3.70
CA LEU A 19 -0.67 0.03 -3.90
C LEU A 19 -0.32 1.48 -4.16
N GLU A 20 -0.47 1.91 -5.41
CA GLU A 20 -0.05 3.20 -5.93
C GLU A 20 -1.25 4.02 -6.46
N ASP A 21 -1.21 5.32 -6.19
CA ASP A 21 -2.08 6.34 -6.74
C ASP A 21 -1.28 7.23 -7.70
N LYS A 22 -1.52 7.04 -8.99
CA LYS A 22 -0.91 7.86 -10.05
C LYS A 22 -1.67 9.17 -10.29
N ASP A 23 -2.95 9.22 -9.91
CA ASP A 23 -3.78 10.41 -10.01
C ASP A 23 -3.34 11.48 -9.00
N ALA A 24 -2.58 11.11 -7.97
CA ALA A 24 -1.91 12.04 -7.06
C ALA A 24 -0.83 12.90 -7.74
N TYR A 25 -0.31 12.53 -8.91
CA TYR A 25 0.82 13.22 -9.57
C TYR A 25 0.63 14.74 -9.72
N PRO A 26 -0.52 15.26 -10.20
CA PRO A 26 -0.76 16.70 -10.30
C PRO A 26 -0.90 17.36 -8.93
N VAL A 27 -1.50 16.67 -7.94
CA VAL A 27 -1.74 17.17 -6.58
C VAL A 27 -0.45 17.33 -5.79
N THR A 28 0.47 16.38 -5.96
CA THR A 28 1.74 16.33 -5.22
C THR A 28 2.84 17.20 -5.82
N GLY A 29 2.62 17.75 -7.03
CA GLY A 29 3.62 18.51 -7.77
C GLY A 29 4.68 17.64 -8.45
N GLY A 30 4.35 16.39 -8.80
CA GLY A 30 5.18 15.56 -9.68
C GLY A 30 5.65 14.22 -9.14
N PHE A 31 4.98 13.62 -8.15
CA PHE A 31 5.28 12.25 -7.72
C PHE A 31 4.01 11.42 -7.44
N THR A 32 4.06 10.12 -7.69
CA THR A 32 2.94 9.20 -7.44
C THR A 32 2.86 8.82 -5.96
N TRP A 33 1.66 8.62 -5.43
CA TRP A 33 1.48 8.36 -4.01
C TRP A 33 1.40 6.86 -3.73
N ILE A 34 2.29 6.36 -2.88
CA ILE A 34 2.29 4.97 -2.44
C ILE A 34 1.44 4.88 -1.17
N HIS A 35 0.36 4.11 -1.21
CA HIS A 35 -0.53 3.85 -0.08
C HIS A 35 -0.11 2.64 0.74
N TRP A 36 0.48 1.62 0.10
CA TRP A 36 0.91 0.41 0.79
C TRP A 36 2.03 -0.31 0.04
N LEU A 37 2.96 -0.87 0.79
CA LEU A 37 4.02 -1.74 0.31
C LEU A 37 4.03 -2.98 1.17
N VAL A 38 3.91 -4.16 0.56
CA VAL A 38 3.94 -5.45 1.25
C VAL A 38 4.79 -6.43 0.48
N ALA A 39 5.59 -7.23 1.17
CA ALA A 39 6.40 -8.29 0.60
C ALA A 39 6.37 -9.54 1.49
N ASN A 40 6.85 -10.66 0.95
CA ASN A 40 6.91 -11.97 1.62
C ASN A 40 5.53 -12.55 1.99
N ILE A 41 4.48 -12.22 1.23
CA ILE A 41 3.18 -12.88 1.39
C ILE A 41 3.31 -14.29 0.81
N THR A 42 3.20 -15.32 1.64
CA THR A 42 3.33 -16.74 1.21
C THR A 42 1.99 -17.43 0.95
N ARG A 43 0.89 -16.73 1.24
CA ARG A 43 -0.50 -17.13 1.03
C ARG A 43 -1.13 -16.38 -0.14
N ASN A 44 -2.27 -16.86 -0.60
CA ASN A 44 -2.99 -16.36 -1.77
C ASN A 44 -4.16 -15.43 -1.44
N GLU A 45 -4.24 -14.96 -0.20
CA GLU A 45 -5.26 -14.03 0.25
C GLU A 45 -4.69 -13.04 1.27
N LEU A 46 -5.26 -11.83 1.30
CA LEU A 46 -5.18 -10.91 2.43
C LEU A 46 -6.59 -10.61 2.94
N LYS A 47 -6.75 -10.65 4.26
CA LYS A 47 -7.99 -10.31 4.96
C LYS A 47 -7.99 -8.84 5.34
N ASP A 48 -9.19 -8.35 5.63
CA ASP A 48 -9.38 -7.01 6.16
C ASP A 48 -8.51 -6.77 7.40
N ASN A 49 -7.97 -5.57 7.48
CA ASN A 49 -7.18 -5.07 8.60
C ASN A 49 -5.82 -5.77 8.84
N GLU A 50 -5.38 -6.69 7.96
CA GLU A 50 -4.11 -7.40 8.14
C GLU A 50 -2.88 -6.50 8.04
N SER A 51 -2.99 -5.31 7.46
CA SER A 51 -1.94 -4.31 7.62
C SER A 51 -1.64 -4.03 9.09
N GLN A 52 -2.65 -4.00 9.96
CA GLN A 52 -2.48 -3.69 11.39
C GLN A 52 -2.28 -4.92 12.27
N THR A 53 -2.79 -6.08 11.85
CA THR A 53 -2.87 -7.26 12.72
C THR A 53 -1.93 -8.40 12.34
N SER A 54 -1.36 -8.40 11.14
CA SER A 54 -0.50 -9.49 10.66
C SER A 54 0.96 -9.25 10.98
N ASP A 55 1.68 -10.33 11.27
CA ASP A 55 3.12 -10.37 11.51
C ASP A 55 3.84 -11.36 10.59
N ASP A 56 3.12 -11.98 9.65
CA ASP A 56 3.60 -13.03 8.72
C ASP A 56 4.16 -12.48 7.38
N PHE A 57 4.15 -11.15 7.18
CA PHE A 57 4.71 -10.48 6.01
C PHE A 57 5.41 -9.17 6.39
N ILE A 58 6.20 -8.62 5.46
CA ILE A 58 6.96 -7.39 5.68
C ILE A 58 6.23 -6.23 5.03
N GLN A 59 6.13 -5.11 5.75
CA GLN A 59 5.53 -3.87 5.24
C GLN A 59 6.60 -2.80 5.03
N GLY A 60 6.57 -2.15 3.87
CA GLY A 60 7.44 -1.02 3.54
C GLY A 60 6.89 0.31 4.04
N ILE A 61 7.71 1.36 3.95
CA ILE A 61 7.32 2.72 4.34
C ILE A 61 6.62 3.40 3.16
N ASN A 62 5.39 3.86 3.36
CA ASN A 62 4.54 4.49 2.35
C ASN A 62 4.81 6.02 2.22
N SER A 63 4.10 6.69 1.31
CA SER A 63 4.31 8.11 0.99
C SER A 63 3.92 9.09 2.11
N TRP A 64 3.27 8.66 3.20
CA TRP A 64 3.03 9.52 4.37
C TRP A 64 4.33 9.99 5.02
N THR A 65 5.45 9.30 4.82
CA THR A 65 6.76 9.78 5.30
C THR A 65 7.31 10.98 4.52
N SER A 66 6.76 11.31 3.34
CA SER A 66 7.21 12.40 2.49
C SER A 66 6.93 13.78 3.10
N LEU A 67 7.50 14.83 2.50
CA LEU A 67 7.19 16.22 2.87
C LEU A 67 5.70 16.52 2.70
N GLN A 68 5.08 16.04 1.63
CA GLN A 68 3.66 16.19 1.33
C GLN A 68 2.77 15.40 2.31
N GLY A 69 3.28 14.30 2.85
CA GLY A 69 2.64 13.51 3.92
C GLY A 69 2.85 14.05 5.33
N ASN A 70 3.29 15.30 5.47
CA ASN A 70 3.60 15.91 6.76
C ASN A 70 4.68 15.14 7.55
N GLN A 71 5.58 14.45 6.85
CA GLN A 71 6.74 13.75 7.42
C GLN A 71 6.35 12.78 8.54
N GLN A 72 5.27 12.02 8.34
CA GLN A 72 4.83 11.04 9.32
C GLN A 72 5.96 10.05 9.66
N SER A 73 6.03 9.67 10.94
CA SER A 73 7.06 8.74 11.42
C SER A 73 7.03 7.42 10.65
N ARG A 74 8.22 6.83 10.44
CA ARG A 74 8.35 5.52 9.77
C ARG A 74 7.49 4.43 10.43
N LYS A 75 7.35 4.47 11.77
CA LYS A 75 6.54 3.51 12.55
C LYS A 75 5.05 3.58 12.19
N LEU A 76 4.53 4.76 11.86
CA LEU A 76 3.14 4.92 11.45
C LEU A 76 2.96 4.72 9.94
N SER A 77 4.01 4.99 9.17
CA SER A 77 4.01 4.88 7.71
C SER A 77 4.37 3.48 7.19
N CYS A 78 4.65 2.50 8.06
CA CYS A 78 4.93 1.10 7.67
C CYS A 78 3.66 0.23 7.59
N TYR A 79 2.53 0.85 7.21
CA TYR A 79 1.21 0.23 7.14
C TYR A 79 0.43 0.77 5.93
N TYR A 80 -0.76 0.24 5.67
CA TYR A 80 -1.70 0.81 4.71
C TYR A 80 -2.11 2.21 5.16
N GLY A 81 -1.90 3.20 4.28
CA GLY A 81 -2.09 4.61 4.57
C GLY A 81 -3.50 5.16 4.33
N GLY A 82 -4.44 4.36 3.81
CA GLY A 82 -5.79 4.84 3.46
C GLY A 82 -5.83 5.64 2.14
N MET A 83 -7.00 5.70 1.50
CA MET A 83 -7.27 6.46 0.27
C MET A 83 -7.93 7.78 0.61
N ILE A 84 -7.18 8.89 0.61
CA ILE A 84 -7.70 10.23 0.97
C ILE A 84 -7.30 11.24 -0.13
N PRO A 85 -7.84 11.10 -1.35
CA PRO A 85 -7.56 12.06 -2.41
C PRO A 85 -8.22 13.41 -2.10
N PRO A 86 -7.50 14.55 -2.23
CA PRO A 86 -7.99 15.85 -1.77
C PRO A 86 -8.80 16.63 -2.81
N ASP A 87 -8.72 16.28 -4.10
CA ASP A 87 -9.27 17.09 -5.20
C ASP A 87 -10.42 16.39 -5.94
N LYS A 88 -10.33 15.08 -6.19
CA LYS A 88 -11.33 14.31 -6.93
C LYS A 88 -11.24 12.81 -6.60
N PRO A 89 -12.21 11.98 -7.03
CA PRO A 89 -12.05 10.53 -6.97
C PRO A 89 -10.82 10.07 -7.77
N HIS A 90 -9.97 9.26 -7.16
CA HIS A 90 -8.77 8.70 -7.78
C HIS A 90 -8.94 7.22 -8.09
N LEU A 91 -8.16 6.73 -9.05
CA LEU A 91 -7.95 5.31 -9.30
C LEU A 91 -6.66 4.85 -8.60
N PHE A 92 -6.76 3.71 -7.93
CA PHE A 92 -5.69 3.12 -7.15
C PHE A 92 -5.37 1.74 -7.74
N LEU A 93 -4.09 1.47 -7.97
CA LEU A 93 -3.59 0.25 -8.61
C LEU A 93 -2.68 -0.53 -7.68
#